data_AF-A0A7S4CW44-F1
#
_entry.id   AF-A0A7S4CW44-F1
#
_cell.length_a   1.000
_cell.length_b   1.000
_cell.length_c   1.000
_cell.angle_alpha   90.00
_cell.angle_beta   90.00
_cell.angle_gamma   90.00
#
_symmetry.space_group_name_H-M   'P 1'
#
loop_
_entity.id
_entity.type
_entity.pdbx_description
1 polymer ?
#
loop_
_entity_poly.entity_id
_entity_poly.type
_entity_poly.pdbx_seq_one_letter_code
_entity_poly.pdbx_strand_id
1 'polypeptide(L)'
;FFFGLSGGNDGPMSLKQTLKQIRELIDKKEFDAASKVCSDALETEEGAGSYLLWVFSGVCHHKLDTPDASIAAYQKATELDPNQSPAWQGLRDLHLERNDVAKLLPVVDKLVHLAKDVAGRCGQYKKVLPLILSAEGKTVASQSFRFKVEDHKTRLRAQRAAAAK
;
A
#
# COMPACT_ATOMS: atom_id res chain seq x y z
N PHE A 1 -8.79 -32.54 -37.53
CA PHE A 1 -9.26 -33.04 -36.22
C PHE A 1 -8.46 -32.32 -35.15
N PHE A 2 -9.17 -31.56 -34.34
CA PHE A 2 -8.69 -30.69 -33.27
C PHE A 2 -8.14 -31.53 -32.12
N PHE A 3 -7.00 -31.16 -31.54
CA PHE A 3 -6.80 -31.11 -30.09
C PHE A 3 -5.44 -30.45 -29.79
N GLY A 4 -5.45 -29.12 -29.73
CA GLY A 4 -4.45 -28.37 -28.98
C GLY A 4 -4.72 -28.56 -27.49
N LEU A 5 -3.84 -29.29 -26.80
CA LEU A 5 -3.79 -29.26 -25.34
C LEU A 5 -2.76 -28.22 -24.93
N SER A 6 -3.33 -27.08 -24.57
CA SER A 6 -2.81 -26.04 -23.71
C SER A 6 -1.74 -26.55 -22.74
N GLY A 7 -0.60 -25.87 -22.71
CA GLY A 7 0.52 -26.17 -21.82
C GLY A 7 0.10 -26.28 -20.37
N GLY A 8 0.13 -27.51 -19.84
CA GLY A 8 0.22 -27.80 -18.42
C GLY A 8 1.65 -27.53 -17.96
N ASN A 9 1.86 -26.37 -17.35
CA ASN A 9 3.05 -26.07 -16.58
C ASN A 9 2.90 -26.78 -15.21
N ASP A 10 3.12 -28.10 -15.18
CA ASP A 10 3.09 -28.92 -13.96
C ASP A 10 4.51 -29.03 -13.36
N GLY A 11 5.02 -27.88 -12.92
CA GLY A 11 6.11 -27.76 -11.95
C GLY A 11 5.64 -26.83 -10.83
N PRO A 12 6.31 -26.80 -9.65
CA PRO A 12 5.95 -25.84 -8.60
C PRO A 12 5.91 -24.45 -9.24
N MET A 13 4.75 -23.77 -9.16
CA MET A 13 4.57 -22.48 -9.81
C MET A 13 5.65 -21.53 -9.31
N SER A 14 6.42 -20.98 -10.23
CA SER A 14 7.46 -20.01 -9.88
C SER A 14 6.80 -18.78 -9.25
N LEU A 15 7.47 -18.12 -8.31
CA LEU A 15 6.96 -16.93 -7.62
C LEU A 15 6.38 -15.89 -8.59
N LYS A 16 7.00 -15.70 -9.76
CA LYS A 16 6.53 -14.77 -10.80
C LYS A 16 5.18 -15.20 -11.40
N GLN A 17 4.98 -16.48 -11.66
CA GLN A 17 3.71 -17.03 -12.13
C GLN A 17 2.64 -16.87 -11.06
N THR A 18 2.98 -17.15 -9.80
CA THR A 18 2.07 -17.02 -8.67
C THR A 18 1.60 -15.57 -8.48
N LEU A 19 2.52 -14.60 -8.53
CA LEU A 19 2.17 -13.17 -8.49
C LEU A 19 1.25 -12.76 -9.65
N LYS A 20 1.49 -13.29 -10.85
CA LYS A 20 0.61 -13.03 -12.01
C LYS A 20 -0.78 -13.61 -11.79
N GLN A 21 -0.87 -14.85 -11.31
CA GLN A 21 -2.14 -15.50 -11.01
C GLN A 21 -2.92 -14.76 -9.93
N ILE A 22 -2.27 -14.37 -8.82
CA ILE A 22 -2.90 -13.59 -7.76
C ILE A 22 -3.47 -12.29 -8.32
N ARG A 23 -2.73 -11.59 -9.18
CA ARG A 23 -3.22 -10.39 -9.85
C ARG A 23 -4.46 -10.66 -10.70
N GLU A 24 -4.45 -11.72 -11.50
CA GLU A 24 -5.61 -12.11 -12.32
C GLU A 24 -6.84 -12.45 -11.45
N LEU A 25 -6.64 -13.11 -10.31
CA LEU A 25 -7.71 -13.41 -9.36
C LEU A 25 -8.27 -12.13 -8.70
N ILE A 26 -7.40 -11.18 -8.33
CA ILE A 26 -7.79 -9.86 -7.82
C ILE A 26 -8.61 -9.09 -8.87
N ASP A 27 -8.19 -9.11 -10.14
CA ASP A 27 -8.93 -8.49 -11.26
C ASP A 27 -10.31 -9.16 -11.46
N LYS A 28 -10.39 -10.48 -11.29
CA LYS A 28 -11.66 -11.25 -11.29
C LYS A 28 -12.50 -11.06 -10.02
N LYS A 29 -12.00 -10.35 -9.01
CA LYS A 29 -12.60 -10.18 -7.67
C LYS A 29 -12.73 -11.48 -6.88
N GLU A 30 -11.97 -12.50 -7.23
CA GLU A 30 -11.91 -13.77 -6.50
C GLU A 30 -10.90 -13.69 -5.36
N PHE A 31 -11.23 -12.92 -4.32
CA PHE A 31 -10.33 -12.65 -3.20
C PHE A 31 -10.09 -13.88 -2.31
N ASP A 32 -11.08 -14.76 -2.16
CA ASP A 32 -10.93 -16.03 -1.43
C ASP A 32 -9.90 -16.95 -2.07
N ALA A 33 -9.96 -17.12 -3.40
CA ALA A 33 -8.99 -17.91 -4.14
C ALA A 33 -7.60 -17.26 -4.10
N ALA A 34 -7.54 -15.94 -4.28
CA ALA A 34 -6.29 -15.18 -4.19
C ALA A 34 -5.62 -15.32 -2.81
N SER A 35 -6.41 -15.28 -1.73
CA SER A 35 -5.91 -15.47 -0.36
C SER A 35 -5.26 -16.84 -0.17
N LYS A 36 -5.85 -17.91 -0.74
CA LYS A 36 -5.27 -19.26 -0.66
C LYS A 36 -3.94 -19.33 -1.41
N VAL A 37 -3.92 -18.84 -2.65
CA VAL A 37 -2.69 -18.80 -3.46
C VAL A 37 -1.60 -17.96 -2.77
N CYS A 38 -1.97 -16.87 -2.11
CA CYS A 38 -1.05 -16.09 -1.28
C CYS A 38 -0.49 -16.91 -0.12
N SER A 39 -1.32 -17.65 0.62
CA SER A 39 -0.83 -18.49 1.73
C SER A 39 0.12 -19.60 1.26
N ASP A 40 -0.26 -20.35 0.22
CA ASP A 40 0.61 -21.40 -0.37
C ASP A 40 1.95 -20.82 -0.82
N ALA A 41 1.94 -19.63 -1.43
CA ALA A 41 3.14 -18.96 -1.88
C ALA A 41 4.01 -18.50 -0.70
N LEU A 42 3.41 -18.06 0.41
CA LEU A 42 4.13 -17.63 1.61
C LEU A 42 4.79 -18.79 2.36
N GLU A 43 4.32 -20.02 2.19
CA GLU A 43 4.96 -21.22 2.71
C GLU A 43 6.27 -21.56 1.97
N THR A 44 6.50 -20.96 0.79
CA THR A 44 7.75 -21.12 0.05
C THR A 44 8.79 -20.10 0.52
N GLU A 45 10.06 -20.53 0.61
CA GLU A 45 11.20 -19.65 0.97
C GLU A 45 11.29 -18.41 0.06
N GLU A 46 11.03 -18.60 -1.24
CA GLU A 46 11.02 -17.52 -2.23
C GLU A 46 9.87 -16.51 -1.99
N GLY A 47 8.69 -17.00 -1.59
CA GLY A 47 7.53 -16.15 -1.34
C GLY A 47 7.61 -15.41 -0.01
N ALA A 48 8.09 -16.05 1.05
CA ALA A 48 8.25 -15.44 2.36
C ALA A 48 9.15 -14.19 2.32
N GLY A 49 10.19 -14.20 1.47
CA GLY A 49 11.07 -13.05 1.24
C GLY A 49 10.53 -11.98 0.29
N SER A 50 9.39 -12.20 -0.37
CA SER A 50 8.86 -11.31 -1.40
C SER A 50 7.88 -10.29 -0.83
N TYR A 51 8.29 -9.02 -0.75
CA TYR A 51 7.41 -7.94 -0.30
C TYR A 51 6.12 -7.83 -1.13
N LEU A 52 6.18 -8.12 -2.45
CA LEU A 52 5.02 -8.04 -3.34
C LEU A 52 3.93 -9.02 -2.94
N LEU A 53 4.32 -10.22 -2.51
CA LEU A 53 3.38 -11.25 -2.09
C LEU A 53 2.63 -10.82 -0.82
N TRP A 54 3.36 -10.26 0.15
CA TRP A 54 2.77 -9.67 1.35
C TRP A 54 1.85 -8.49 1.04
N VAL A 55 2.19 -7.65 0.06
CA VAL A 55 1.31 -6.56 -0.42
C VAL A 55 0.01 -7.13 -1.00
N PHE A 56 0.10 -8.14 -1.87
CA PHE A 56 -1.10 -8.75 -2.44
C PHE A 56 -1.95 -9.47 -1.39
N SER A 57 -1.32 -10.16 -0.43
CA SER A 57 -2.00 -10.75 0.72
C SER A 57 -2.76 -9.68 1.51
N GLY A 58 -2.11 -8.53 1.78
CA GLY A 58 -2.76 -7.37 2.40
C GLY A 58 -3.98 -6.89 1.62
N VAL A 59 -3.89 -6.77 0.29
CA VAL A 59 -5.02 -6.38 -0.56
C VAL A 59 -6.18 -7.39 -0.47
N CYS A 60 -5.86 -8.69 -0.50
CA CYS A 60 -6.88 -9.75 -0.41
C CYS A 60 -7.59 -9.68 0.95
N HIS A 61 -6.85 -9.62 2.05
CA HIS A 61 -7.41 -9.52 3.39
C HIS A 61 -8.26 -8.26 3.60
N HIS A 62 -7.81 -7.13 3.03
CA HIS A 62 -8.58 -5.89 3.06
C HIS A 62 -9.92 -6.04 2.31
N LYS A 63 -9.94 -6.76 1.18
CA LYS A 63 -11.17 -7.03 0.42
C LYS A 63 -12.07 -8.09 1.06
N LEU A 64 -11.50 -8.99 1.85
CA LEU A 64 -12.21 -9.99 2.64
C LEU A 64 -12.73 -9.44 3.97
N ASP A 65 -12.71 -8.13 4.18
CA ASP A 65 -13.15 -7.48 5.43
C ASP A 65 -12.36 -7.95 6.67
N THR A 66 -11.10 -8.36 6.48
CA THR A 66 -10.17 -8.79 7.55
C THR A 66 -9.02 -7.80 7.73
N PRO A 67 -9.29 -6.56 8.20
CA PRO A 67 -8.30 -5.49 8.27
C PRO A 67 -7.13 -5.79 9.22
N ASP A 68 -7.31 -6.55 10.30
CA ASP A 68 -6.21 -6.90 11.21
C ASP A 68 -5.14 -7.76 10.53
N ALA A 69 -5.56 -8.77 9.78
CA ALA A 69 -4.66 -9.61 8.98
C ALA A 69 -3.99 -8.79 7.87
N SER A 70 -4.75 -7.87 7.25
CA SER A 70 -4.22 -6.97 6.23
C SER A 70 -3.11 -6.05 6.76
N ILE A 71 -3.30 -5.46 7.95
CA ILE A 71 -2.28 -4.63 8.60
C ILE A 71 -1.03 -5.45 8.87
N ALA A 72 -1.16 -6.66 9.42
CA ALA A 72 -0.02 -7.53 9.70
C ALA A 72 0.77 -7.88 8.42
N ALA A 73 0.06 -8.20 7.33
CA ALA A 73 0.68 -8.49 6.04
C ALA A 73 1.43 -7.28 5.47
N TYR A 74 0.84 -6.08 5.50
CA TYR A 74 1.56 -4.89 5.03
C TYR A 74 2.71 -4.49 5.95
N GLN A 75 2.61 -4.68 7.26
CA GLN A 75 3.73 -4.47 8.17
C GLN A 75 4.90 -5.37 7.80
N LYS A 76 4.65 -6.66 7.58
CA LYS A 76 5.68 -7.60 7.07
C LYS A 76 6.28 -7.13 5.74
N ALA A 77 5.46 -6.66 4.81
CA ALA A 77 5.95 -6.10 3.55
C ALA A 77 6.88 -4.89 3.77
N THR A 78 6.56 -4.01 4.71
CA THR A 78 7.41 -2.85 5.05
C THR A 78 8.69 -3.21 5.80
N GLU A 79 8.70 -4.33 6.54
CA GLU A 79 9.91 -4.86 7.18
C GLU A 79 10.88 -5.44 6.13
N LEU A 80 10.34 -6.09 5.09
CA LEU A 80 11.14 -6.67 4.01
C LEU A 80 11.72 -5.62 3.07
N ASP A 81 10.87 -4.69 2.60
CA ASP A 81 11.31 -3.59 1.75
C ASP A 81 10.68 -2.26 2.21
N PRO A 82 11.38 -1.50 3.08
CA PRO A 82 10.86 -0.25 3.62
C PRO A 82 10.78 0.87 2.56
N ASN A 83 11.42 0.70 1.40
CA ASN A 83 11.45 1.71 0.35
C ASN A 83 10.24 1.64 -0.60
N GLN A 84 9.40 0.61 -0.48
CA GLN A 84 8.31 0.40 -1.42
C GLN A 84 7.04 1.13 -1.00
N SER A 85 6.68 2.12 -1.84
CA SER A 85 5.47 2.92 -1.64
C SER A 85 4.14 2.12 -1.55
N PRO A 86 3.91 1.00 -2.28
CA PRO A 86 2.62 0.31 -2.26
C PRO A 86 2.21 -0.24 -0.88
N ALA A 87 3.14 -0.82 -0.11
CA ALA A 87 2.85 -1.38 1.21
C ALA A 87 2.40 -0.30 2.20
N TRP A 88 3.13 0.81 2.24
CA TRP A 88 2.79 1.96 3.08
C TRP A 88 1.48 2.63 2.65
N GLN A 89 1.16 2.63 1.34
CA GLN A 89 -0.14 3.12 0.86
C GLN A 89 -1.30 2.24 1.33
N GLY A 90 -1.12 0.91 1.33
CA GLY A 90 -2.09 -0.03 1.88
C GLY A 90 -2.34 0.19 3.38
N LEU A 91 -1.26 0.34 4.17
CA LEU A 91 -1.36 0.68 5.60
C LEU A 91 -2.07 2.01 5.84
N ARG A 92 -1.75 3.03 5.05
CA ARG A 92 -2.40 4.34 5.12
C ARG A 92 -3.91 4.17 4.94
N ASP A 93 -4.33 3.51 3.88
CA ASP A 93 -5.76 3.39 3.55
C ASP A 93 -6.53 2.64 4.64
N LEU A 94 -5.97 1.54 5.17
CA LEU A 94 -6.56 0.83 6.31
C LEU A 94 -6.66 1.69 7.57
N HIS A 95 -5.62 2.46 7.90
CA HIS A 95 -5.66 3.34 9.06
C HIS A 95 -6.62 4.51 8.86
N LEU A 96 -6.82 4.97 7.62
CA LEU A 96 -7.84 5.97 7.29
C LEU A 96 -9.24 5.42 7.53
N GLU A 97 -9.52 4.19 7.10
CA GLU A 97 -10.81 3.52 7.32
C GLU A 97 -11.07 3.26 8.80
N ARG A 98 -10.03 2.89 9.56
CA ARG A 98 -10.11 2.71 11.03
C ARG A 98 -10.12 4.03 11.81
N ASN A 99 -9.92 5.17 11.14
CA ASN A 99 -9.77 6.49 11.75
C ASN A 99 -8.64 6.55 12.81
N ASP A 100 -7.60 5.73 12.64
CA ASP A 100 -6.46 5.59 13.55
C ASP A 100 -5.39 6.65 13.25
N VAL A 101 -5.69 7.91 13.55
CA VAL A 101 -4.78 9.04 13.24
C VAL A 101 -3.40 8.89 13.89
N ALA A 102 -3.33 8.29 15.09
CA ALA A 102 -2.07 8.08 15.81
C ALA A 102 -1.07 7.19 15.04
N LYS A 103 -1.55 6.12 14.41
CA LYS A 103 -0.72 5.20 13.60
C LYS A 103 -0.56 5.66 12.16
N LEU A 104 -1.51 6.45 11.66
CA LEU A 104 -1.47 7.03 10.33
C LEU A 104 -0.34 8.06 10.15
N LEU A 105 -0.11 8.92 11.14
CA LEU A 105 0.91 9.98 11.07
C LEU A 105 2.32 9.46 10.69
N PRO A 106 2.90 8.46 11.38
CA PRO A 106 4.22 7.94 11.01
C PRO A 106 4.23 7.27 9.62
N VAL A 107 3.14 6.61 9.22
CA VAL A 107 3.01 5.99 7.89
C VAL A 107 3.05 7.06 6.79
N VAL A 108 2.30 8.15 6.97
CA VAL A 108 2.29 9.26 6.00
C VAL A 108 3.63 9.98 5.96
N ASP A 109 4.27 10.18 7.12
CA ASP A 109 5.61 10.79 7.18
C ASP A 109 6.62 9.95 6.40
N LYS A 110 6.59 8.61 6.53
CA LYS A 110 7.40 7.70 5.71
C LYS A 110 7.06 7.79 4.21
N LEU A 111 5.79 7.77 3.83
CA LEU A 111 5.35 7.93 2.44
C LEU A 111 5.85 9.24 1.81
N VAL A 112 5.87 10.31 2.60
CA VAL A 112 6.34 11.63 2.16
C VAL A 112 7.86 11.61 1.98
N HIS A 113 8.61 10.96 2.87
CA HIS A 113 10.05 10.78 2.68
C HIS A 113 10.40 9.93 1.46
N LEU A 114 9.57 8.93 1.14
CA LEU A 114 9.75 8.09 -0.05
C LEU A 114 9.38 8.81 -1.36
N ALA A 115 8.45 9.77 -1.30
CA ALA A 115 8.04 10.53 -2.47
C ALA A 115 9.15 11.50 -2.92
N LYS A 116 9.76 11.20 -4.06
CA LYS A 116 10.82 12.02 -4.68
C LYS A 116 10.34 13.42 -5.07
N ASP A 117 9.07 13.57 -5.42
CA ASP A 117 8.49 14.83 -5.90
C ASP A 117 7.64 15.55 -4.82
N VAL A 118 7.69 16.88 -4.81
CA VAL A 118 6.89 17.73 -3.91
C VAL A 118 5.40 17.56 -4.20
N ALA A 119 5.00 17.37 -5.47
CA ALA A 119 3.61 17.15 -5.82
C ALA A 119 3.08 15.82 -5.25
N GLY A 120 3.89 14.76 -5.33
CA GLY A 120 3.58 13.46 -4.74
C GLY A 120 3.40 13.55 -3.22
N ARG A 121 4.34 14.21 -2.53
CA ARG A 121 4.25 14.48 -1.08
C ARG A 121 2.97 15.22 -0.71
N CYS A 122 2.67 16.30 -1.42
CA CYS A 122 1.48 17.10 -1.18
C CYS A 122 0.18 16.30 -1.42
N GLY A 123 0.17 15.40 -2.41
CA GLY A 123 -0.92 14.48 -2.68
C GLY A 123 -1.20 13.52 -1.51
N GLN A 124 -0.14 12.96 -0.89
CA GLN A 124 -0.29 12.10 0.29
C GLN A 124 -0.96 12.83 1.45
N TYR A 125 -0.48 14.04 1.74
CA TYR A 125 -1.05 14.88 2.79
C TYR A 125 -2.49 15.30 2.52
N LYS A 126 -2.83 15.64 1.28
CA LYS A 126 -4.18 16.06 0.90
C LYS A 126 -5.24 15.00 1.21
N LYS A 127 -4.90 13.72 1.05
CA LYS A 127 -5.81 12.60 1.35
C LYS A 127 -6.10 12.46 2.85
N VAL A 128 -5.10 12.68 3.69
CA VAL A 128 -5.21 12.45 5.15
C VAL A 128 -5.64 13.70 5.93
N LEU A 129 -5.43 14.89 5.35
CA LEU A 129 -5.76 16.17 5.95
C LEU A 129 -7.21 16.26 6.48
N PRO A 130 -8.27 15.90 5.74
CA PRO A 130 -9.64 16.01 6.26
C PRO A 130 -9.89 15.14 7.51
N LEU A 131 -9.27 13.95 7.60
CA LEU A 131 -9.38 13.09 8.78
C LEU A 131 -8.60 13.65 9.98
N ILE A 132 -7.40 14.19 9.74
CA ILE A 132 -6.61 14.87 10.77
C ILE A 132 -7.37 16.10 11.31
N LEU A 133 -7.98 16.90 10.43
CA LEU A 133 -8.82 18.04 10.79
C LEU A 133 -10.07 17.60 11.57
N SER A 134 -10.73 16.52 11.15
CA SER A 134 -11.88 15.96 11.88
C SER A 134 -11.49 15.40 13.26
N ALA A 135 -10.23 14.99 13.43
CA ALA A 135 -9.68 14.50 14.69
C ALA A 135 -9.07 15.62 15.56
N GLU A 136 -9.06 16.89 15.11
CA GLU A 136 -8.44 18.05 15.79
C GLU A 136 -8.92 18.28 17.22
N GLY A 137 -10.03 17.67 17.65
CA GLY A 137 -10.41 17.64 19.06
C GLY A 137 -9.48 16.84 19.98
N LYS A 138 -8.51 16.07 19.46
CA LYS A 138 -7.83 15.02 20.25
C LYS A 138 -6.29 15.09 20.36
N THR A 139 -5.54 15.82 19.52
CA THR A 139 -4.05 15.74 19.57
C THR A 139 -3.28 16.93 19.00
N VAL A 140 -2.25 17.38 19.74
CA VAL A 140 -1.29 18.45 19.37
C VAL A 140 -0.42 18.08 18.16
N ALA A 141 -0.18 16.79 17.94
CA ALA A 141 0.60 16.29 16.81
C ALA A 141 0.00 16.65 15.43
N SER A 142 -1.34 16.79 15.38
CA SER A 142 -2.09 17.17 14.17
C SER A 142 -1.76 18.59 13.67
N GLN A 143 -1.50 19.52 14.60
CA GLN A 143 -1.18 20.92 14.28
C GLN A 143 0.23 21.05 13.68
N SER A 144 1.22 20.38 14.25
CA SER A 144 2.58 20.33 13.69
C SER A 144 2.60 19.71 12.29
N PHE A 145 1.73 18.72 12.05
CA PHE A 145 1.59 18.12 10.73
C PHE A 145 1.00 19.09 9.72
N ARG A 146 -0.05 19.86 10.09
CA ARG A 146 -0.64 20.91 9.24
C ARG A 146 0.39 21.94 8.77
N PHE A 147 1.26 22.39 9.66
CA PHE A 147 2.32 23.34 9.30
C PHE A 147 3.25 22.77 8.21
N LYS A 148 3.66 21.50 8.35
CA LYS A 148 4.47 20.82 7.32
C LYS A 148 3.73 20.72 5.98
N VAL A 149 2.42 20.42 5.98
CA VAL A 149 1.63 20.33 4.74
C VAL A 149 1.56 21.69 4.03
N GLU A 150 1.28 22.76 4.77
CA GLU A 150 1.18 24.10 4.19
C GLU A 150 2.55 24.61 3.71
N ASP A 151 3.65 24.33 4.42
CA ASP A 151 5.00 24.62 3.92
C ASP A 151 5.28 23.91 2.58
N HIS A 152 4.96 22.61 2.48
CA HIS A 152 5.11 21.86 1.23
C HIS A 152 4.23 22.39 0.08
N LYS A 153 2.98 22.80 0.35
CA LYS A 153 2.11 23.44 -0.65
C LYS A 153 2.69 24.77 -1.15
N THR A 154 3.22 25.57 -0.23
CA THR A 154 3.78 26.89 -0.55
C THR A 154 5.02 26.74 -1.43
N ARG A 155 5.89 25.76 -1.12
CA ARG A 155 7.05 25.39 -1.96
C ARG A 155 6.65 24.90 -3.35
N LEU A 156 5.59 24.09 -3.46
CA LEU A 156 5.08 23.62 -4.76
C LEU A 156 4.56 24.79 -5.62
N ARG A 157 3.84 25.74 -5.00
CA ARG A 157 3.38 26.96 -5.69
C ARG A 157 4.56 27.81 -6.18
N ALA A 158 5.59 27.96 -5.35
CA ALA A 158 6.81 28.68 -5.71
C ALA A 158 7.57 28.01 -6.88
N GLN A 159 7.72 26.68 -6.86
CA GLN A 159 8.37 25.94 -7.96
C GLN A 159 7.62 26.09 -9.28
N ARG A 160 6.28 26.01 -9.27
CA ARG A 160 5.45 26.20 -10.46
C ARG A 160 5.54 27.62 -11.03
N ALA A 161 5.59 28.62 -10.15
CA ALA A 161 5.76 30.02 -10.57
C ALA A 161 7.14 30.27 -11.19
N ALA A 162 8.19 29.61 -10.70
CA ALA A 162 9.54 29.70 -11.24
C ALA A 162 9.69 29.01 -12.61
N ALA A 163 8.98 27.90 -12.84
CA ALA A 163 9.00 27.16 -14.12
C ALA A 163 8.17 27.83 -15.23
N ALA A 164 7.36 28.84 -14.91
CA ALA A 164 6.53 29.59 -15.86
C ALA A 164 7.17 30.90 -16.34
N LYS A 165 8.42 31.17 -15.95
CA LYS A 165 9.27 32.28 -16.41
C LYS A 165 10.36 31.75 -17.32
#